data_AF-A0A2M7QW67-F1
#
_entry.id   AF-A0A2M7QW67-F1
#
_cell.length_a   1.000
_cell.length_b   1.000
_cell.length_c   1.000
_cell.angle_alpha   90.00
_cell.angle_beta   90.00
_cell.angle_gamma   90.00
#
_symmetry.space_group_name_H-M   'P 1'
#
loop_
_entity.id
_entity.type
_entity.pdbx_description
1 polymer ?
#
loop_
_entity_poly.entity_id
_entity_poly.type
_entity_poly.pdbx_seq_one_letter_code
_entity_poly.pdbx_strand_id
1 'polypeptide(L)'
;RGTEYRLVFSMSCKLFYYYDLVTSLSPELKNIYDQNKSGQGARGLNVSIKEGQQIGRIGGQTLDFAVWDMDVKLTGFIIPEHYEGEAWKIHTADPLNYYADELKTKVLSKYVRTTEPVSGKIDYDIDGKLVGNWFLEGTGGYISKGNEGGKEYWKGHLSLVYDHFDPTSIVISMGDYGGKEMQFGVKGNKPDPATVDTATGLVKYEIVGQDWDGLNGYSWDRSTLIKGLKAKNHEEYVAGTVLVQMLEGRKIKFEAFPGKNAGQIPAFTANAKIYER
;
A
#
# COMPACT_ATOMS: atom_id res chain seq x y z
N ARG A 1 2.28 -14.69 -17.67
CA ARG A 1 2.71 -13.27 -17.57
C ARG A 1 3.91 -13.08 -18.51
N GLY A 2 3.94 -11.98 -19.25
CA GLY A 2 5.07 -11.64 -20.13
C GLY A 2 6.29 -11.16 -19.35
N THR A 3 7.36 -10.79 -20.04
CA THR A 3 8.50 -10.08 -19.42
C THR A 3 8.10 -8.65 -19.10
N GLU A 4 8.43 -8.21 -17.90
CA GLU A 4 8.23 -6.84 -17.42
C GLU A 4 9.58 -6.24 -17.05
N TYR A 5 9.69 -4.93 -17.22
CA TYR A 5 10.91 -4.18 -16.96
C TYR A 5 10.61 -3.10 -15.91
N ARG A 6 11.48 -3.05 -14.91
CA ARG A 6 11.60 -1.95 -13.95
C ARG A 6 12.72 -1.03 -14.43
N LEU A 7 12.43 0.26 -14.54
CA LEU A 7 13.39 1.31 -14.86
C LEU A 7 13.43 2.32 -13.70
N VAL A 8 14.63 2.59 -13.20
CA VAL A 8 14.87 3.62 -12.18
C VAL A 8 15.72 4.72 -12.81
N PHE A 9 15.17 5.92 -12.88
CA PHE A 9 15.80 7.10 -13.42
C PHE A 9 16.46 7.84 -12.27
N SER A 10 17.78 7.94 -12.30
CA SER A 10 18.54 8.76 -11.36
C SER A 10 18.64 10.18 -11.91
N MET A 11 17.79 11.09 -11.43
CA MET A 11 17.80 12.49 -11.86
C MET A 11 18.93 13.27 -11.17
N SER A 12 19.27 12.86 -9.95
CA SER A 12 20.44 13.31 -9.19
C SER A 12 20.94 12.18 -8.28
N CYS A 13 21.88 12.48 -7.37
CA CYS A 13 22.30 11.52 -6.34
C CYS A 13 21.21 11.23 -5.29
N LYS A 14 20.15 12.06 -5.24
CA LYS A 14 19.10 12.01 -4.21
C LYS A 14 17.69 11.93 -4.76
N LEU A 15 17.48 12.20 -6.06
CA LEU A 15 16.16 12.22 -6.68
C LEU A 15 16.05 11.11 -7.71
N PHE A 16 15.07 10.24 -7.53
CA PHE A 16 14.82 9.08 -8.36
C PHE A 16 13.37 9.01 -8.79
N TYR A 17 13.15 8.58 -10.03
CA TYR A 17 11.83 8.27 -10.56
C TYR A 17 11.85 6.79 -10.91
N TYR A 18 10.76 6.09 -10.67
CA TYR A 18 10.67 4.67 -10.92
C TYR A 18 9.47 4.38 -11.79
N TYR A 19 9.69 3.62 -12.86
CA TYR A 19 8.65 3.02 -13.69
C TYR A 19 8.75 1.49 -13.58
N ASP A 20 7.65 0.83 -13.24
CA ASP A 20 7.52 -0.62 -13.34
C ASP A 20 6.42 -1.02 -14.30
N LEU A 21 6.33 -2.33 -14.53
CA LEU A 21 5.31 -2.94 -15.37
C LEU A 21 5.40 -2.44 -16.82
N VAL A 22 6.56 -1.92 -17.21
CA VAL A 22 6.88 -1.63 -18.61
C VAL A 22 6.98 -2.96 -19.33
N THR A 23 6.17 -3.16 -20.38
CA THR A 23 6.02 -4.47 -21.04
C THR A 23 6.84 -4.60 -22.31
N SER A 24 7.43 -3.50 -22.79
CA SER A 24 8.40 -3.52 -23.88
C SER A 24 9.41 -2.38 -23.73
N LEU A 25 10.66 -2.66 -24.07
CA LEU A 25 11.71 -1.66 -24.23
C LEU A 25 11.73 -1.13 -25.68
N SER A 26 12.21 0.09 -25.88
CA SER A 26 12.52 0.58 -27.23
C SER A 26 13.58 -0.30 -27.90
N PRO A 27 13.65 -0.34 -29.25
CA PRO A 27 14.61 -1.21 -29.95
C PRO A 27 16.06 -1.01 -29.48
N GLU A 28 16.46 0.24 -29.22
CA GLU A 28 17.77 0.60 -28.69
C GLU A 28 18.00 0.00 -27.29
N LEU A 29 17.12 0.29 -26.33
CA LEU A 29 17.26 -0.22 -24.96
C LEU A 29 17.14 -1.74 -24.89
N LYS A 30 16.31 -2.35 -25.74
CA LYS A 30 16.19 -3.80 -25.83
C LYS A 30 17.50 -4.44 -26.27
N ASN A 31 18.16 -3.86 -27.28
CA ASN A 31 19.46 -4.35 -27.74
C ASN A 31 20.53 -4.23 -26.64
N ILE A 32 20.59 -3.09 -25.94
CA ILE A 32 21.53 -2.92 -24.81
C ILE A 32 21.23 -3.93 -23.71
N TYR A 33 19.96 -4.09 -23.33
CA TYR A 33 19.52 -5.04 -22.32
C TYR A 33 19.88 -6.49 -22.68
N ASP A 34 19.62 -6.91 -23.93
CA ASP A 34 19.91 -8.27 -24.40
C ASP A 34 21.41 -8.57 -24.43
N GLN A 35 22.23 -7.60 -24.86
CA GLN A 35 23.70 -7.72 -24.85
C GLN A 35 24.24 -7.88 -23.42
N ASN A 36 23.62 -7.21 -22.45
CA ASN A 36 24.02 -7.28 -21.04
C ASN A 36 23.47 -8.52 -20.30
N LYS A 37 22.59 -9.31 -20.91
CA LYS A 37 21.91 -10.45 -20.27
C LYS A 37 22.80 -11.70 -20.11
N SER A 38 24.10 -11.63 -20.37
CA SER A 38 24.99 -12.79 -20.26
C SER A 38 25.27 -13.17 -18.79
N GLY A 39 24.55 -14.19 -18.30
CA GLY A 39 24.86 -14.95 -17.08
C GLY A 39 24.36 -14.34 -15.77
N GLN A 40 23.41 -15.03 -15.12
CA GLN A 40 22.85 -14.78 -13.78
C GLN A 40 22.37 -13.35 -13.49
N GLY A 41 21.12 -13.07 -13.88
CA GLY A 41 20.41 -11.84 -13.54
C GLY A 41 20.91 -10.65 -14.33
N ALA A 42 20.01 -9.80 -14.81
CA ALA A 42 20.45 -8.53 -15.38
C ALA A 42 21.12 -7.73 -14.26
N ARG A 43 22.44 -7.58 -14.29
CA ARG A 43 23.14 -6.58 -13.49
C ARG A 43 22.48 -5.22 -13.77
N GLY A 44 22.38 -4.37 -12.75
CA GLY A 44 21.88 -3.01 -12.92
C GLY A 44 22.62 -2.33 -14.07
N LEU A 45 21.89 -2.05 -15.15
CA LEU A 45 22.43 -1.44 -16.35
C LEU A 45 22.15 0.05 -16.27
N ASN A 46 23.21 0.84 -16.17
CA ASN A 46 23.10 2.29 -16.25
C ASN A 46 23.20 2.72 -17.72
N VAL A 47 22.11 3.26 -18.26
CA VAL A 47 22.05 3.83 -19.61
C VAL A 47 21.73 5.31 -19.51
N SER A 48 22.55 6.17 -20.12
CA SER A 48 22.20 7.58 -20.27
C SER A 48 21.06 7.73 -21.27
N ILE A 49 20.02 8.43 -20.88
CA ILE A 49 18.85 8.73 -21.71
C ILE A 49 18.61 10.24 -21.73
N LYS A 50 17.86 10.70 -22.73
CA LYS A 50 17.48 12.12 -22.88
C LYS A 50 16.01 12.33 -22.53
N GLU A 51 15.69 13.55 -22.11
CA GLU A 51 14.30 14.00 -22.02
C GLU A 51 13.58 13.76 -23.36
N GLY A 52 12.35 13.23 -23.29
CA GLY A 52 11.55 12.89 -24.47
C GLY A 52 11.98 11.64 -25.22
N GLN A 53 13.08 10.98 -24.85
CA GLN A 53 13.48 9.71 -25.48
C GLN A 53 12.47 8.61 -25.14
N GLN A 54 11.94 7.95 -26.18
CA GLN A 54 11.06 6.80 -25.98
C GLN A 54 11.89 5.61 -25.44
N ILE A 55 11.62 5.23 -24.19
CA ILE A 55 12.29 4.12 -23.51
C ILE A 55 11.56 2.78 -23.65
N GLY A 56 10.27 2.80 -23.98
CA GLY A 56 9.44 1.60 -23.96
C GLY A 56 7.96 1.90 -24.04
N ARG A 57 7.14 0.89 -23.76
CA ARG A 57 5.68 1.00 -23.67
C ARG A 57 5.13 0.12 -22.55
N ILE A 58 4.04 0.56 -21.95
CA ILE A 58 3.12 -0.29 -21.19
C ILE A 58 2.10 -0.92 -22.13
N GLY A 59 1.48 -2.02 -21.70
CA GLY A 59 0.41 -2.68 -22.45
C GLY A 59 -0.15 -3.87 -21.67
N GLY A 60 -1.48 -4.02 -21.68
CA GLY A 60 -2.16 -5.08 -20.91
C GLY A 60 -2.26 -4.83 -19.40
N GLN A 61 -1.62 -3.77 -18.87
CA GLN A 61 -1.69 -3.33 -17.48
C GLN A 61 -1.28 -1.85 -17.35
N THR A 62 -1.50 -1.28 -16.16
CA THR A 62 -1.13 0.10 -15.81
C THR A 62 0.37 0.24 -15.53
N LEU A 63 0.87 1.47 -15.62
CA LEU A 63 2.21 1.84 -15.15
C LEU A 63 2.21 1.88 -13.62
N ASP A 64 3.21 1.25 -12.99
CA ASP A 64 3.56 1.54 -11.60
C ASP A 64 4.59 2.67 -11.60
N PHE A 65 4.35 3.70 -10.79
CA PHE A 65 5.16 4.90 -10.76
C PHE A 65 5.32 5.46 -9.36
N ALA A 66 6.56 5.82 -9.01
CA ALA A 66 6.87 6.56 -7.79
C ALA A 66 8.00 7.57 -8.01
N VAL A 67 8.04 8.58 -7.13
CA VAL A 67 9.17 9.50 -6.96
C VAL A 67 9.78 9.23 -5.59
N TRP A 68 11.10 9.09 -5.54
CA TRP A 68 11.86 8.98 -4.30
C TRP A 68 12.79 10.18 -4.19
N ASP A 69 12.64 10.93 -3.11
CA ASP A 69 13.52 12.04 -2.76
C ASP A 69 14.18 11.74 -1.42
N MET A 70 15.49 11.52 -1.46
CA MET A 70 16.28 11.15 -0.28
C MET A 70 16.43 12.30 0.72
N ASP A 71 16.04 13.53 0.36
CA ASP A 71 15.91 14.65 1.31
C ASP A 71 14.55 14.67 2.02
N VAL A 72 13.56 13.91 1.53
CA VAL A 72 12.25 13.71 2.18
C VAL A 72 12.32 12.47 3.08
N LYS A 73 11.79 12.58 4.31
CA LYS A 73 11.58 11.42 5.19
C LYS A 73 10.16 11.45 5.74
N LEU A 74 9.36 10.44 5.38
CA LEU A 74 8.02 10.25 5.90
C LEU A 74 8.09 9.96 7.41
N THR A 75 7.42 10.79 8.21
CA THR A 75 7.50 10.74 9.68
C THR A 75 6.44 9.84 10.31
N GLY A 76 5.41 9.46 9.58
CA GLY A 76 4.36 8.56 10.05
C GLY A 76 4.70 7.07 9.88
N PHE A 77 5.95 6.75 9.52
CA PHE A 77 6.53 5.42 9.72
C PHE A 77 7.39 5.51 10.98
N ILE A 78 6.83 5.12 12.12
CA ILE A 78 7.45 5.42 13.43
C ILE A 78 8.68 4.55 13.72
N ILE A 79 8.82 3.41 13.04
CA ILE A 79 10.03 2.56 13.01
C ILE A 79 10.47 2.40 11.54
N PRO A 80 11.28 3.34 11.01
CA PRO A 80 11.72 3.28 9.62
C PRO A 80 12.59 2.04 9.31
N GLU A 81 13.22 1.44 10.33
CA GLU A 81 14.04 0.24 10.22
C GLU A 81 13.23 -0.97 9.72
N HIS A 82 11.91 -0.99 9.95
CA HIS A 82 11.03 -2.02 9.39
C HIS A 82 10.95 -2.00 7.86
N TYR A 83 11.43 -0.94 7.22
CA TYR A 83 11.41 -0.80 5.77
C TYR A 83 12.79 -0.98 5.14
N GLU A 84 13.81 -1.45 5.86
CA GLU A 84 15.18 -1.60 5.33
C GLU A 84 15.28 -2.43 4.04
N GLY A 85 14.49 -3.50 3.90
CA GLY A 85 14.46 -4.32 2.68
C GLY A 85 13.99 -3.55 1.43
N GLU A 86 13.28 -2.44 1.62
CA GLU A 86 12.94 -1.46 0.59
C GLU A 86 13.14 -0.04 1.13
N ALA A 87 14.37 0.27 1.53
CA ALA A 87 14.71 1.50 2.25
C ALA A 87 14.28 2.80 1.55
N TRP A 88 14.03 2.77 0.24
CA TRP A 88 13.50 3.90 -0.53
C TRP A 88 12.05 4.27 -0.15
N LYS A 89 11.25 3.38 0.46
CA LYS A 89 9.84 3.65 0.78
C LYS A 89 9.64 4.84 1.70
N ILE A 90 10.48 4.98 2.72
CA ILE A 90 10.39 6.10 3.67
C ILE A 90 10.72 7.45 3.02
N HIS A 91 11.26 7.43 1.80
CA HIS A 91 11.63 8.58 0.98
C HIS A 91 10.63 8.82 -0.18
N THR A 92 9.49 8.13 -0.17
CA THR A 92 8.44 8.33 -1.20
C THR A 92 7.90 9.75 -1.09
N ALA A 93 7.96 10.50 -2.18
CA ALA A 93 7.54 11.89 -2.25
C ALA A 93 6.30 12.05 -3.16
N ASP A 94 5.51 13.09 -2.91
CA ASP A 94 4.38 13.44 -3.78
C ASP A 94 4.90 13.86 -5.17
N PRO A 95 4.59 13.12 -6.26
CA PRO A 95 5.08 13.45 -7.58
C PRO A 95 4.63 14.83 -8.07
N LEU A 96 3.51 15.35 -7.58
CA LEU A 96 2.99 16.67 -7.95
C LEU A 96 3.91 17.83 -7.53
N ASN A 97 4.86 17.60 -6.62
CA ASN A 97 5.86 18.59 -6.23
C ASN A 97 7.00 18.72 -7.25
N TYR A 98 7.14 17.75 -8.15
CA TYR A 98 8.23 17.71 -9.14
C TYR A 98 7.74 17.86 -10.59
N TYR A 99 6.44 18.06 -10.78
CA TYR A 99 5.87 18.31 -12.10
C TYR A 99 5.90 19.80 -12.42
N ALA A 100 6.20 20.13 -13.68
CA ALA A 100 5.91 21.43 -14.23
C ALA A 100 4.41 21.74 -14.13
N ASP A 101 4.03 23.01 -13.97
CA ASP A 101 2.64 23.43 -13.72
C ASP A 101 1.64 22.89 -14.74
N GLU A 102 2.04 22.84 -16.03
CA GLU A 102 1.21 22.29 -17.09
C GLU A 102 0.93 20.79 -16.88
N LEU A 103 1.95 20.01 -16.55
CA LEU A 103 1.81 18.57 -16.29
C LEU A 103 1.02 18.32 -15.00
N LYS A 104 1.32 19.08 -13.94
CA LYS A 104 0.60 19.03 -12.66
C LYS A 104 -0.90 19.24 -12.86
N THR A 105 -1.27 20.28 -13.61
CA THR A 105 -2.67 20.60 -13.95
C THR A 105 -3.33 19.46 -14.72
N LYS A 106 -2.64 18.92 -15.75
CA LYS A 106 -3.12 17.79 -16.55
C LYS A 106 -3.35 16.54 -15.69
N VAL A 107 -2.40 16.19 -14.83
CA VAL A 107 -2.48 15.00 -13.97
C VAL A 107 -3.58 15.16 -12.91
N LEU A 108 -3.64 16.30 -12.21
CA LEU A 108 -4.69 16.59 -11.23
C LEU A 108 -6.09 16.54 -11.83
N SER A 109 -6.25 16.94 -13.10
CA SER A 109 -7.53 16.80 -13.80
C SER A 109 -8.02 15.34 -13.85
N LYS A 110 -7.12 14.36 -13.75
CA LYS A 110 -7.41 12.91 -13.79
C LYS A 110 -7.49 12.24 -12.42
N TYR A 111 -7.13 12.93 -11.33
CA TYR A 111 -7.23 12.36 -9.98
C TYR A 111 -8.68 12.12 -9.58
N VAL A 112 -8.99 10.94 -9.06
CA VAL A 112 -10.35 10.63 -8.57
C VAL A 112 -10.54 11.13 -7.14
N ARG A 113 -9.49 11.03 -6.32
CA ARG A 113 -9.43 11.59 -4.95
C ARG A 113 -9.48 13.11 -5.01
N THR A 114 -10.23 13.70 -4.09
CA THR A 114 -10.34 15.16 -3.92
C THR A 114 -10.01 15.64 -2.51
N THR A 115 -9.85 14.73 -1.54
CA THR A 115 -9.54 15.08 -0.15
C THR A 115 -8.04 15.22 0.05
N GLU A 116 -7.61 16.31 0.69
CA GLU A 116 -6.20 16.53 0.98
C GLU A 116 -5.62 15.49 1.98
N PRO A 117 -4.35 15.09 1.84
CA PRO A 117 -3.49 15.33 0.68
C PRO A 117 -4.07 14.65 -0.58
N VAL A 118 -4.17 15.37 -1.70
CA VAL A 118 -4.82 14.87 -2.92
C VAL A 118 -4.10 13.65 -3.53
N SER A 119 -2.79 13.54 -3.31
CA SER A 119 -1.98 12.37 -3.66
C SER A 119 -2.03 11.24 -2.62
N GLY A 120 -2.76 11.44 -1.52
CA GLY A 120 -2.83 10.52 -0.40
C GLY A 120 -1.54 10.53 0.44
N LYS A 121 -1.45 9.54 1.34
CA LYS A 121 -0.25 9.22 2.13
C LYS A 121 -0.21 7.73 2.40
N ILE A 122 0.92 7.23 2.90
CA ILE A 122 1.15 5.80 3.16
C ILE A 122 1.62 5.50 4.60
N ASP A 123 2.01 6.54 5.32
CA ASP A 123 2.67 6.51 6.63
C ASP A 123 1.66 6.93 7.73
N TYR A 124 0.71 6.04 8.02
CA TYR A 124 -0.42 6.33 8.92
C TYR A 124 -0.15 6.05 10.40
N ASP A 125 1.06 5.61 10.77
CA ASP A 125 1.31 5.19 12.14
C ASP A 125 1.17 6.38 13.11
N ILE A 126 0.51 6.10 14.24
CA ILE A 126 0.50 6.97 15.41
C ILE A 126 1.00 6.12 16.59
N ASP A 127 2.07 6.58 17.23
CA ASP A 127 2.68 5.86 18.35
C ASP A 127 1.69 5.68 19.50
N GLY A 128 1.64 4.48 20.08
CA GLY A 128 0.69 4.13 21.15
C GLY A 128 -0.77 3.95 20.71
N LYS A 129 -1.08 4.05 19.40
CA LYS A 129 -2.43 3.83 18.85
C LYS A 129 -2.49 2.60 17.98
N LEU A 130 -3.68 2.22 17.51
CA LEU A 130 -3.85 1.05 16.63
C LEU A 130 -3.66 1.38 15.14
N VAL A 131 -3.93 2.62 14.72
CA VAL A 131 -3.85 3.03 13.31
C VAL A 131 -2.44 2.87 12.73
N GLY A 132 -2.34 2.34 11.52
CA GLY A 132 -1.09 2.20 10.77
C GLY A 132 -0.77 0.76 10.36
N ASN A 133 0.51 0.51 10.10
CA ASN A 133 1.05 -0.77 9.65
C ASN A 133 1.58 -1.59 10.82
N TRP A 134 1.42 -2.90 10.71
CA TRP A 134 1.81 -3.89 11.72
C TRP A 134 2.43 -5.10 11.02
N PHE A 135 3.50 -5.62 11.60
CA PHE A 135 4.23 -6.77 11.06
C PHE A 135 4.19 -7.91 12.06
N LEU A 136 3.98 -9.13 11.57
CA LEU A 136 3.98 -10.32 12.40
C LEU A 136 5.31 -10.40 13.15
N GLU A 137 5.25 -10.61 14.47
CA GLU A 137 6.44 -10.62 15.33
C GLU A 137 7.47 -11.62 14.80
N GLY A 138 8.72 -11.16 14.68
CA GLY A 138 9.83 -11.99 14.20
C GLY A 138 9.96 -12.13 12.68
N THR A 139 9.15 -11.41 11.87
CA THR A 139 9.33 -11.38 10.40
C THR A 139 10.31 -10.32 9.91
N GLY A 140 10.76 -9.42 10.80
CA GLY A 140 11.74 -8.38 10.46
C GLY A 140 11.17 -7.21 9.65
N GLY A 141 9.91 -6.84 9.91
CA GLY A 141 9.25 -5.71 9.27
C GLY A 141 8.63 -6.02 7.91
N TYR A 142 8.70 -5.05 6.99
CA TYR A 142 8.12 -5.10 5.65
C TYR A 142 8.77 -6.20 4.81
N ILE A 143 10.09 -6.16 4.67
CA ILE A 143 10.89 -7.19 4.01
C ILE A 143 12.17 -7.32 4.83
N SER A 144 12.45 -8.53 5.30
CA SER A 144 13.72 -8.79 5.97
C SER A 144 14.88 -8.60 5.00
N LYS A 145 15.93 -7.93 5.47
CA LYS A 145 17.15 -7.68 4.71
C LYS A 145 17.71 -8.99 4.14
N GLY A 146 18.00 -9.02 2.84
CA GLY A 146 18.48 -10.20 2.13
C GLY A 146 17.38 -11.15 1.63
N ASN A 147 16.10 -10.81 1.82
CA ASN A 147 14.94 -11.52 1.27
C ASN A 147 14.12 -10.63 0.32
N GLU A 148 14.77 -9.66 -0.33
CA GLU A 148 14.15 -8.77 -1.31
C GLU A 148 13.58 -9.60 -2.47
N GLY A 149 12.26 -9.53 -2.67
CA GLY A 149 11.56 -10.35 -3.67
C GLY A 149 11.23 -11.78 -3.23
N GLY A 150 11.36 -12.10 -1.94
CA GLY A 150 10.89 -13.36 -1.36
C GLY A 150 9.41 -13.62 -1.66
N LYS A 151 9.04 -14.86 -1.98
CA LYS A 151 7.63 -15.20 -2.19
C LYS A 151 6.87 -15.02 -0.88
N GLU A 152 5.66 -14.46 -0.96
CA GLU A 152 4.74 -14.37 0.17
C GLU A 152 5.22 -13.52 1.36
N TYR A 153 6.20 -12.61 1.15
CA TYR A 153 6.71 -11.72 2.21
C TYR A 153 5.59 -10.91 2.89
N TRP A 154 4.51 -10.64 2.16
CA TRP A 154 3.35 -9.91 2.64
C TRP A 154 2.49 -10.69 3.64
N LYS A 155 2.62 -12.01 3.79
CA LYS A 155 1.74 -12.81 4.69
C LYS A 155 1.75 -12.34 6.15
N GLY A 156 2.86 -11.76 6.59
CA GLY A 156 3.00 -11.16 7.92
C GLY A 156 2.49 -9.72 8.02
N HIS A 157 1.96 -9.13 6.96
CA HIS A 157 1.59 -7.71 6.93
C HIS A 157 0.12 -7.53 7.32
N LEU A 158 -0.11 -6.50 8.12
CA LEU A 158 -1.42 -6.06 8.58
C LEU A 158 -1.44 -4.53 8.55
N SER A 159 -2.55 -3.94 8.11
CA SER A 159 -2.78 -2.52 8.30
C SER A 159 -4.22 -2.25 8.74
N LEU A 160 -4.37 -1.26 9.61
CA LEU A 160 -5.65 -0.68 10.01
C LEU A 160 -5.55 0.81 9.74
N VAL A 161 -6.02 1.23 8.58
CA VAL A 161 -5.84 2.58 8.04
C VAL A 161 -7.13 3.06 7.39
N TYR A 162 -7.07 4.05 6.51
CA TYR A 162 -8.22 4.65 5.86
C TYR A 162 -8.22 4.42 4.36
N ASP A 163 -9.40 4.46 3.75
CA ASP A 163 -9.53 4.31 2.31
C ASP A 163 -8.82 5.43 1.53
N HIS A 164 -8.18 5.01 0.44
CA HIS A 164 -7.38 5.86 -0.42
C HIS A 164 -8.19 6.86 -1.25
N PHE A 165 -9.51 6.68 -1.42
CA PHE A 165 -10.38 7.70 -2.02
C PHE A 165 -11.14 8.50 -0.96
N ASP A 166 -11.75 7.81 0.00
CA ASP A 166 -12.53 8.42 1.09
C ASP A 166 -11.89 8.17 2.46
N PRO A 167 -11.05 9.10 2.95
CA PRO A 167 -10.27 8.87 4.17
C PRO A 167 -11.10 8.83 5.45
N THR A 168 -12.44 8.95 5.35
CA THR A 168 -13.34 8.77 6.50
C THR A 168 -13.69 7.29 6.74
N SER A 169 -13.46 6.41 5.76
CA SER A 169 -13.74 4.98 5.86
C SER A 169 -12.51 4.18 6.31
N ILE A 170 -12.68 3.32 7.31
CA ILE A 170 -11.63 2.44 7.82
C ILE A 170 -11.47 1.24 6.87
N VAL A 171 -10.22 0.92 6.56
CA VAL A 171 -9.80 -0.26 5.80
C VAL A 171 -8.88 -1.10 6.66
N ILE A 172 -9.17 -2.41 6.71
CA ILE A 172 -8.27 -3.41 7.29
C ILE A 172 -7.70 -4.26 6.16
N SER A 173 -6.38 -4.21 5.98
CA SER A 173 -5.66 -5.05 5.01
C SER A 173 -4.89 -6.14 5.73
N MET A 174 -4.98 -7.36 5.22
CA MET A 174 -4.27 -8.51 5.75
C MET A 174 -3.57 -9.23 4.60
N GLY A 175 -2.28 -9.52 4.77
CA GLY A 175 -1.57 -10.35 3.82
C GLY A 175 -1.91 -11.83 3.89
N ASP A 176 -2.59 -12.27 4.96
CA ASP A 176 -3.12 -13.63 5.11
C ASP A 176 -4.47 -13.62 5.85
N TYR A 177 -5.54 -13.74 5.08
CA TYR A 177 -6.91 -13.96 5.53
C TYR A 177 -7.41 -15.31 5.03
N GLY A 178 -7.17 -16.36 5.81
CA GLY A 178 -7.52 -17.73 5.42
C GLY A 178 -6.77 -18.21 4.17
N GLY A 179 -5.50 -17.83 4.03
CA GLY A 179 -4.63 -18.20 2.91
C GLY A 179 -4.66 -17.24 1.73
N LYS A 180 -5.29 -16.07 1.85
CA LYS A 180 -5.39 -15.05 0.79
C LYS A 180 -5.10 -13.66 1.31
N GLU A 181 -4.37 -12.86 0.55
CA GLU A 181 -4.27 -11.42 0.76
C GLU A 181 -5.61 -10.74 0.48
N MET A 182 -6.10 -9.95 1.43
CA MET A 182 -7.43 -9.33 1.36
C MET A 182 -7.46 -7.93 1.98
N GLN A 183 -8.40 -7.12 1.52
CA GLN A 183 -8.73 -5.80 2.08
C GLN A 183 -10.23 -5.72 2.31
N PHE A 184 -10.63 -5.14 3.43
CA PHE A 184 -12.03 -5.02 3.83
C PHE A 184 -12.34 -3.66 4.42
N GLY A 185 -13.58 -3.23 4.26
CA GLY A 185 -14.16 -2.15 5.06
C GLY A 185 -14.59 -2.66 6.44
N VAL A 186 -14.85 -1.73 7.36
CA VAL A 186 -15.36 -2.03 8.70
C VAL A 186 -16.84 -1.70 8.80
N LYS A 187 -17.65 -2.68 9.20
CA LYS A 187 -19.08 -2.49 9.46
C LYS A 187 -19.30 -1.48 10.60
N GLY A 188 -20.18 -0.51 10.38
CA GLY A 188 -20.40 0.60 11.30
C GLY A 188 -19.24 1.61 11.38
N ASN A 189 -18.15 1.37 10.63
CA ASN A 189 -16.97 2.22 10.51
C ASN A 189 -16.37 2.66 11.86
N LYS A 190 -16.39 1.78 12.87
CA LYS A 190 -15.98 2.07 14.26
C LYS A 190 -15.46 0.83 15.00
N PRO A 191 -14.69 1.02 16.09
CA PRO A 191 -14.08 2.29 16.52
C PRO A 191 -12.97 2.75 15.57
N ASP A 192 -12.67 4.05 15.56
CA ASP A 192 -11.55 4.60 14.77
C ASP A 192 -10.21 4.07 15.33
N PRO A 193 -9.37 3.38 14.54
CA PRO A 193 -8.10 2.83 15.02
C PRO A 193 -7.13 3.92 15.54
N ALA A 194 -7.28 5.19 15.15
CA ALA A 194 -6.49 6.28 15.72
C ALA A 194 -6.84 6.60 17.18
N THR A 195 -8.00 6.14 17.65
CA THR A 195 -8.46 6.34 19.04
C THR A 195 -8.17 5.13 19.94
N VAL A 196 -7.95 3.95 19.36
CA VAL A 196 -7.73 2.70 20.09
C VAL A 196 -6.31 2.65 20.66
N ASP A 197 -6.19 2.31 21.94
CA ASP A 197 -4.95 2.14 22.69
C ASP A 197 -5.05 0.99 23.70
N THR A 198 -4.03 0.82 24.55
CA THR A 198 -3.99 -0.24 25.57
C THR A 198 -5.14 -0.16 26.58
N ALA A 199 -5.69 1.02 26.85
CA ALA A 199 -6.81 1.19 27.77
C ALA A 199 -8.16 0.79 27.15
N THR A 200 -8.23 0.73 25.82
CA THR A 200 -9.45 0.33 25.08
C THR A 200 -9.79 -1.14 25.30
N GLY A 201 -8.78 -1.99 25.50
CA GLY A 201 -8.96 -3.43 25.65
C GLY A 201 -9.24 -4.14 24.31
N LEU A 202 -10.04 -5.21 24.35
CA LEU A 202 -10.36 -6.01 23.17
C LEU A 202 -11.32 -5.26 22.24
N VAL A 203 -10.91 -5.06 20.99
CA VAL A 203 -11.74 -4.55 19.91
C VAL A 203 -12.11 -5.68 18.96
N LYS A 204 -13.37 -5.66 18.51
CA LYS A 204 -13.90 -6.57 17.48
C LYS A 204 -14.36 -5.75 16.29
N TYR A 205 -13.78 -5.99 15.13
CA TYR A 205 -14.25 -5.41 13.88
C TYR A 205 -14.93 -6.48 13.05
N GLU A 206 -16.22 -6.32 12.78
CA GLU A 206 -16.85 -7.06 11.68
C GLU A 206 -16.39 -6.43 10.36
N ILE A 207 -15.77 -7.24 9.52
CA ILE A 207 -15.21 -6.82 8.23
C ILE A 207 -16.14 -7.20 7.09
N VAL A 208 -16.23 -6.32 6.10
CA VAL A 208 -17.21 -6.42 5.00
C VAL A 208 -16.57 -6.07 3.67
N GLY A 209 -17.22 -6.51 2.58
CA GLY A 209 -16.85 -6.06 1.24
C GLY A 209 -16.98 -4.53 1.14
N GLN A 210 -16.08 -3.91 0.40
CA GLN A 210 -16.08 -2.47 0.16
C GLN A 210 -16.04 -2.18 -1.35
N ASP A 211 -16.87 -1.23 -1.75
CA ASP A 211 -16.89 -0.62 -3.08
C ASP A 211 -16.89 0.91 -2.93
N TRP A 212 -17.10 1.62 -4.04
CA TRP A 212 -17.21 3.08 -4.05
C TRP A 212 -18.42 3.52 -4.85
N ASP A 213 -19.14 4.50 -4.31
CA ASP A 213 -20.22 5.20 -5.00
C ASP A 213 -19.74 6.61 -5.39
N GLY A 214 -20.27 7.11 -6.51
CA GLY A 214 -20.15 8.51 -6.88
C GLY A 214 -20.97 9.41 -5.96
N LEU A 215 -20.74 10.72 -6.02
CA LEU A 215 -21.54 11.71 -5.28
C LEU A 215 -23.03 11.71 -5.66
N ASN A 216 -23.37 11.12 -6.79
CA ASN A 216 -24.73 10.90 -7.25
C ASN A 216 -25.40 9.65 -6.62
N GLY A 217 -24.69 8.91 -5.76
CA GLY A 217 -25.17 7.71 -5.07
C GLY A 217 -25.15 6.43 -5.91
N TYR A 218 -24.62 6.47 -7.14
CA TYR A 218 -24.50 5.28 -7.98
C TYR A 218 -23.12 4.66 -7.85
N SER A 219 -23.07 3.32 -7.90
CA SER A 219 -21.81 2.57 -7.83
C SER A 219 -20.90 2.88 -9.00
N TRP A 220 -19.63 3.09 -8.68
CA TRP A 220 -18.62 3.43 -9.64
C TRP A 220 -18.19 2.19 -10.43
N ASP A 221 -18.16 2.34 -11.75
CA ASP A 221 -17.74 1.29 -12.69
C ASP A 221 -16.23 1.04 -12.70
N ARG A 222 -15.46 1.77 -11.86
CA ARG A 222 -14.00 1.72 -11.74
C ARG A 222 -13.25 2.10 -13.03
N SER A 223 -13.91 2.79 -13.97
CA SER A 223 -13.34 3.19 -15.26
C SER A 223 -13.64 4.64 -15.63
N THR A 224 -14.81 5.14 -15.23
CA THR A 224 -15.25 6.51 -15.50
C THR A 224 -14.51 7.49 -14.60
N LEU A 225 -14.02 8.59 -15.17
CA LEU A 225 -13.43 9.67 -14.38
C LEU A 225 -14.53 10.41 -13.60
N ILE A 226 -14.60 10.14 -12.30
CA ILE A 226 -15.49 10.80 -11.34
C ILE A 226 -14.63 11.42 -10.21
N LYS A 227 -15.17 12.44 -9.54
CA LYS A 227 -14.49 13.14 -8.45
C LYS A 227 -15.25 12.91 -7.14
N GLY A 228 -14.51 12.80 -6.04
CA GLY A 228 -15.09 12.75 -4.70
C GLY A 228 -15.83 11.44 -4.42
N LEU A 229 -15.27 10.31 -4.84
CA LEU A 229 -15.80 8.99 -4.49
C LEU A 229 -16.01 8.85 -2.98
N LYS A 230 -17.04 8.11 -2.62
CA LYS A 230 -17.34 7.72 -1.25
C LYS A 230 -17.27 6.22 -1.11
N ALA A 231 -16.56 5.75 -0.08
CA ALA A 231 -16.47 4.33 0.21
C ALA A 231 -17.84 3.81 0.65
N LYS A 232 -18.18 2.61 0.19
CA LYS A 232 -19.43 1.93 0.48
C LYS A 232 -19.12 0.56 1.06
N ASN A 233 -19.44 0.38 2.33
CA ASN A 233 -19.34 -0.90 3.02
C ASN A 233 -20.65 -1.69 2.82
N HIS A 234 -20.56 -2.93 2.34
CA HIS A 234 -21.71 -3.83 2.17
C HIS A 234 -22.05 -4.52 3.49
N GLU A 235 -22.62 -3.75 4.42
CA GLU A 235 -22.83 -4.16 5.82
C GLU A 235 -23.80 -5.34 6.03
N GLU A 236 -24.60 -5.64 5.02
CA GLU A 236 -25.53 -6.76 4.99
C GLU A 236 -24.81 -8.11 4.88
N TYR A 237 -23.56 -8.15 4.41
CA TYR A 237 -22.75 -9.36 4.27
C TYR A 237 -21.43 -9.26 5.05
N VAL A 238 -21.42 -9.81 6.26
CA VAL A 238 -20.20 -9.91 7.08
C VAL A 238 -19.26 -10.97 6.48
N ALA A 239 -18.10 -10.54 6.01
CA ALA A 239 -17.07 -11.42 5.46
C ALA A 239 -16.33 -12.20 6.55
N GLY A 240 -16.30 -11.64 7.76
CA GLY A 240 -15.74 -12.23 8.97
C GLY A 240 -15.59 -11.19 10.07
N THR A 241 -14.88 -11.57 11.13
CA THR A 241 -14.56 -10.67 12.23
C THR A 241 -13.09 -10.79 12.56
N VAL A 242 -12.45 -9.65 12.84
CA VAL A 242 -11.10 -9.62 13.39
C VAL A 242 -11.15 -9.14 14.83
N LEU A 243 -10.40 -9.84 15.69
CA LEU A 243 -10.14 -9.41 17.06
C LEU A 243 -8.77 -8.75 17.10
N VAL A 244 -8.69 -7.61 17.77
CA VAL A 244 -7.43 -6.89 17.96
C VAL A 244 -7.39 -6.28 19.36
N GLN A 245 -6.22 -6.35 19.98
CA GLN A 245 -5.98 -5.76 21.29
C GLN A 245 -4.57 -5.18 21.32
N MET A 246 -4.46 -3.90 21.66
CA MET A 246 -3.19 -3.27 22.03
C MET A 246 -2.70 -3.88 23.33
N LEU A 247 -1.54 -4.55 23.29
CA LEU A 247 -0.87 -5.10 24.46
C LEU A 247 0.08 -4.07 25.08
N GLU A 248 0.82 -3.38 24.21
CA GLU A 248 1.75 -2.30 24.53
C GLU A 248 1.68 -1.23 23.41
N GLY A 249 2.41 -0.12 23.55
CA GLY A 249 2.33 1.00 22.60
C GLY A 249 2.65 0.63 21.14
N ARG A 250 3.41 -0.45 20.92
CA ARG A 250 3.81 -0.94 19.60
C ARG A 250 3.70 -2.46 19.46
N LYS A 251 2.82 -3.08 20.23
CA LYS A 251 2.58 -4.52 20.18
C LYS A 251 1.09 -4.82 20.30
N ILE A 252 0.57 -5.62 19.36
CA ILE A 252 -0.84 -6.03 19.34
C ILE A 252 -0.97 -7.55 19.33
N LYS A 253 -2.08 -8.03 19.86
CA LYS A 253 -2.59 -9.37 19.62
C LYS A 253 -3.69 -9.30 18.56
N PHE A 254 -3.62 -10.15 17.56
CA PHE A 254 -4.54 -10.14 16.42
C PHE A 254 -4.97 -11.55 16.02
N GLU A 255 -6.24 -11.69 15.64
CA GLU A 255 -6.77 -12.93 15.05
C GLU A 255 -7.94 -12.63 14.12
N ALA A 256 -7.94 -13.25 12.94
CA ALA A 256 -9.03 -13.16 11.98
C ALA A 256 -9.88 -14.43 12.01
N PHE A 257 -11.20 -14.26 11.93
CA PHE A 257 -12.19 -15.33 11.93
C PHE A 257 -13.07 -15.24 10.67
N PRO A 258 -12.64 -15.88 9.56
CA PRO A 258 -13.41 -15.86 8.32
C PRO A 258 -14.82 -16.42 8.45
N GLY A 259 -15.80 -15.71 7.89
CA GLY A 259 -17.21 -16.11 7.87
C GLY A 259 -17.90 -16.13 9.24
N LYS A 260 -17.30 -15.51 10.26
CA LYS A 260 -17.87 -15.40 11.60
C LYS A 260 -18.24 -13.96 11.93
N ASN A 261 -19.40 -13.80 12.55
CA ASN A 261 -19.85 -12.51 13.10
C ASN A 261 -19.32 -12.33 14.53
N ALA A 262 -19.28 -11.08 15.00
CA ALA A 262 -18.67 -10.74 16.30
C ALA A 262 -19.34 -11.44 17.48
N GLY A 263 -20.65 -11.67 17.41
CA GLY A 263 -21.41 -12.41 18.43
C GLY A 263 -21.04 -13.90 18.56
N GLN A 264 -20.39 -14.48 17.56
CA GLN A 264 -19.97 -15.89 17.56
C GLN A 264 -18.58 -16.10 18.16
N ILE A 265 -17.85 -15.02 18.43
CA ILE A 265 -16.45 -15.06 18.84
C ILE A 265 -16.34 -14.44 20.22
N PRO A 266 -16.27 -15.24 21.30
CA PRO A 266 -16.20 -14.68 22.65
C PRO A 266 -14.86 -13.99 22.91
N ALA A 267 -13.75 -14.62 22.50
CA ALA A 267 -12.38 -14.18 22.77
C ALA A 267 -11.39 -14.73 21.72
N PHE A 268 -10.13 -14.33 21.83
CA PHE A 268 -9.02 -14.94 21.10
C PHE A 268 -8.92 -16.45 21.36
N THR A 269 -8.42 -17.18 20.36
CA THR A 269 -8.06 -18.59 20.49
C THR A 269 -6.54 -18.75 20.63
N ALA A 270 -6.07 -20.00 20.63
CA ALA A 270 -4.64 -20.31 20.57
C ALA A 270 -3.98 -19.92 19.23
N ASN A 271 -4.76 -19.62 18.19
CA ASN A 271 -4.25 -19.22 16.87
C ASN A 271 -3.94 -17.71 16.76
N ALA A 272 -4.28 -16.93 17.79
CA ALA A 272 -3.97 -15.50 17.80
C ALA A 272 -2.46 -15.27 17.68
N LYS A 273 -2.10 -14.31 16.85
CA LYS A 273 -0.72 -13.95 16.55
C LYS A 273 -0.36 -12.61 17.21
N ILE A 274 0.93 -12.40 17.44
CA ILE A 274 1.46 -11.13 17.92
C ILE A 274 2.01 -10.36 16.72
N TYR A 275 1.65 -9.09 16.61
CA TYR A 275 2.24 -8.18 15.64
C TYR A 275 2.95 -7.04 16.39
N GLU A 276 4.00 -6.54 15.79
CA GLU A 276 4.83 -5.45 16.29
C GLU A 276 4.95 -4.35 15.23
N ARG A 277 5.40 -3.19 15.67
CA ARG A 277 5.81 -2.12 14.77
C ARG A 277 6.87 -1.21 15.36
#